data_AF-A0A417YPZ0-F1
#
_entry.id   AF-A0A417YPZ0-F1
#
_cell.length_a   1.000
_cell.length_b   1.000
_cell.length_c   1.000
_cell.angle_alpha   90.00
_cell.angle_beta   90.00
_cell.angle_gamma   90.00
#
_symmetry.space_group_name_H-M   'P 1'
#
loop_
_entity.id
_entity.type
_entity.pdbx_description
1 polymer ?
#
loop_
_entity_poly.entity_id
_entity_poly.type
_entity_poly.pdbx_seq_one_letter_code
_entity_poly.pdbx_strand_id
1 'polypeptide(L)'
;MILKGMVLLLILAGALGCLVIIRTDWKRYGFLYLASAVSANVLCYAFVSSGFYSYPNNVLHGDALIPYGLVSTVFPFLVLSGVRYSPEKWIWKIPFYWAVVHLGVLGEVILRQTSFFVFGPEWDLWDSYTLWWLFYLLFELLGGKIVPDNVRRPINASSFRYGKWAWIVLHIIVISTIFLAGIYVGKTVF
;
A
#
# COMPACT_ATOMS: atom_id res chain seq x y z
N MET A 1 -1.29 20.95 12.41
CA MET A 1 -2.75 20.75 12.23
C MET A 1 -3.06 19.95 10.97
N ILE A 2 -2.52 20.35 9.81
CA ILE A 2 -2.75 19.69 8.50
C ILE A 2 -2.33 18.21 8.50
N LEU A 3 -1.13 17.88 8.99
CA LEU A 3 -0.64 16.50 9.05
C LEU A 3 -1.56 15.57 9.89
N LYS A 4 -2.08 16.07 11.03
CA LYS A 4 -3.03 15.33 11.88
C LYS A 4 -4.29 14.95 11.11
N GLY A 5 -4.89 15.93 10.44
CA GLY A 5 -6.10 15.73 9.64
C GLY A 5 -5.88 14.74 8.50
N MET A 6 -4.74 14.84 7.80
CA MET A 6 -4.40 13.93 6.71
C MET A 6 -4.24 12.48 7.17
N VAL A 7 -3.46 12.23 8.23
CA VAL A 7 -3.26 10.87 8.75
C VAL A 7 -4.57 10.28 9.27
N LEU A 8 -5.38 11.07 9.98
CA LEU A 8 -6.69 10.63 10.46
C LEU A 8 -7.63 10.26 9.30
N LEU A 9 -7.66 11.08 8.24
CA LEU A 9 -8.44 10.81 7.05
C LEU A 9 -8.02 9.49 6.37
N LEU A 10 -6.71 9.23 6.26
CA LEU A 10 -6.18 7.98 5.70
C LEU A 10 -6.59 6.77 6.53
N ILE A 11 -6.52 6.86 7.87
CA ILE A 11 -6.94 5.80 8.78
C ILE A 11 -8.44 5.53 8.62
N LEU A 12 -9.26 6.58 8.63
CA LEU A 12 -10.71 6.44 8.49
C LEU A 12 -11.10 5.87 7.11
N ALA A 13 -10.49 6.36 6.03
CA ALA A 13 -10.74 5.86 4.69
C ALA A 13 -10.29 4.39 4.53
N GLY A 14 -9.12 4.04 5.05
CA GLY A 14 -8.61 2.66 5.05
C GLY A 14 -9.47 1.73 5.89
N ALA A 15 -9.90 2.15 7.08
CA ALA A 15 -10.80 1.37 7.94
C ALA A 15 -12.16 1.15 7.27
N LEU A 16 -12.79 2.21 6.74
CA LEU A 16 -14.06 2.11 6.02
C LEU A 16 -13.93 1.20 4.79
N GLY A 17 -12.85 1.35 4.02
CA GLY A 17 -12.53 0.50 2.88
C GLY A 17 -12.39 -0.98 3.26
N CYS A 18 -11.68 -1.27 4.35
CA CYS A 18 -11.59 -2.62 4.91
C CYS A 18 -12.97 -3.17 5.25
N LEU A 19 -13.78 -2.42 6.02
CA LEU A 19 -15.12 -2.86 6.43
C LEU A 19 -16.03 -3.14 5.24
N VAL A 20 -15.97 -2.30 4.20
CA VAL A 20 -16.75 -2.46 2.96
C VAL A 20 -16.39 -3.74 2.20
N ILE A 21 -15.14 -4.19 2.27
CA ILE A 21 -14.71 -5.45 1.65
C ILE A 21 -15.02 -6.64 2.57
N ILE A 22 -14.71 -6.53 3.86
CA ILE A 22 -14.92 -7.60 4.86
C ILE A 22 -16.39 -8.00 4.92
N ARG A 23 -17.34 -7.05 4.86
CA ARG A 23 -18.78 -7.37 4.90
C ARG A 23 -19.25 -8.30 3.77
N THR A 24 -18.49 -8.45 2.70
CA THR A 24 -18.87 -9.32 1.57
C THR A 24 -18.64 -10.80 1.86
N ASP A 25 -17.60 -11.11 2.63
CA ASP A 25 -17.35 -12.43 3.21
C ASP A 25 -16.48 -12.24 4.46
N TRP A 26 -17.13 -12.11 5.61
CA TRP A 26 -16.47 -11.71 6.85
C TRP A 26 -15.45 -12.74 7.33
N LYS A 27 -15.64 -14.02 7.01
CA LYS A 27 -14.73 -15.09 7.44
C LYS A 27 -13.42 -14.99 6.69
N ARG A 28 -13.48 -14.92 5.36
CA ARG A 28 -12.30 -15.01 4.49
C ARG A 28 -11.57 -13.68 4.40
N TYR A 29 -12.29 -12.59 4.15
CA TYR A 29 -11.68 -11.26 4.13
C TYR A 29 -11.34 -10.77 5.54
N GLY A 30 -12.08 -11.17 6.58
CA GLY A 30 -11.70 -10.89 7.97
C GLY A 30 -10.41 -11.60 8.38
N PHE A 31 -10.25 -12.87 8.01
CA PHE A 31 -8.98 -13.58 8.22
C PHE A 31 -7.82 -12.93 7.45
N LEU A 32 -8.03 -12.59 6.17
CA LEU A 32 -7.03 -11.92 5.35
C LEU A 32 -6.65 -10.54 5.90
N TYR A 33 -7.62 -9.79 6.45
CA TYR A 33 -7.40 -8.54 7.16
C TYR A 33 -6.50 -8.74 8.38
N LEU A 34 -6.84 -9.70 9.26
CA LEU A 34 -6.04 -9.96 10.46
C LEU A 34 -4.62 -10.40 10.11
N ALA A 35 -4.47 -11.31 9.14
CA ALA A 35 -3.16 -11.76 8.69
C ALA A 35 -2.31 -10.61 8.13
N SER A 36 -2.90 -9.76 7.28
CA SER A 36 -2.18 -8.61 6.72
C SER A 36 -1.90 -7.52 7.74
N ALA A 37 -2.82 -7.22 8.65
CA ALA A 37 -2.62 -6.25 9.71
C ALA A 37 -1.50 -6.68 10.67
N VAL A 38 -1.51 -7.94 11.11
CA VAL A 38 -0.45 -8.47 11.99
C VAL A 38 0.89 -8.45 11.26
N SER A 39 0.98 -9.00 10.04
CA SER A 39 2.24 -9.02 9.29
C SER A 39 2.78 -7.61 9.01
N ALA A 40 1.92 -6.66 8.63
CA ALA A 40 2.34 -5.28 8.36
C ALA A 40 2.89 -4.61 9.63
N ASN A 41 2.23 -4.76 10.77
CA ASN A 41 2.72 -4.17 12.02
C ASN A 41 4.00 -4.84 12.52
N VAL A 42 4.12 -6.16 12.41
CA VAL A 42 5.35 -6.89 12.79
C VAL A 42 6.53 -6.45 11.93
N LEU A 43 6.35 -6.39 10.60
CA LEU A 43 7.40 -5.93 9.70
C LEU A 43 7.77 -4.46 9.94
N CYS A 44 6.77 -3.59 10.09
CA CYS A 44 7.01 -2.17 10.36
C CYS A 44 7.75 -1.99 11.69
N TYR A 45 7.33 -2.68 12.75
CA TYR A 45 8.00 -2.65 14.04
C TYR A 45 9.45 -3.14 13.93
N ALA A 46 9.69 -4.26 13.24
CA ALA A 46 11.03 -4.82 13.07
C ALA A 46 11.97 -3.86 12.33
N PHE A 47 11.48 -3.21 11.27
CA PHE A 47 12.29 -2.27 10.48
C PHE A 47 12.55 -0.95 11.21
N VAL A 48 11.56 -0.40 11.93
CA VAL A 48 11.81 0.78 12.77
C VAL A 48 12.77 0.46 13.91
N SER A 49 12.63 -0.71 14.54
CA SER A 49 13.54 -1.15 15.61
C SER A 49 14.97 -1.38 15.12
N SER A 50 15.13 -1.76 13.85
CA SER A 50 16.44 -1.95 13.21
C SER A 50 17.05 -0.64 12.70
N GLY A 51 16.36 0.49 12.84
CA GLY A 51 16.84 1.81 12.41
C GLY A 51 16.73 2.08 10.91
N PHE A 52 16.00 1.27 10.15
CA PHE A 52 15.82 1.50 8.71
C PHE A 52 14.97 2.73 8.41
N TYR A 53 13.97 3.02 9.23
CA TYR A 53 13.23 4.28 9.16
C TYR A 53 12.59 4.59 10.51
N SER A 54 12.09 5.81 10.67
CA SER A 54 11.47 6.26 11.92
C SER A 54 10.25 7.12 11.68
N TYR A 55 9.39 7.21 12.70
CA TYR A 55 8.21 8.08 12.72
C TYR A 55 8.32 9.13 13.84
N PRO A 56 9.18 10.16 13.69
CA PRO A 56 9.50 11.06 14.79
C PRO A 56 8.30 11.93 15.22
N ASN A 57 7.31 12.10 14.34
CA ASN A 57 6.07 12.79 14.66
C ASN A 57 4.87 11.85 14.45
N ASN A 58 4.73 10.84 15.32
CA ASN A 58 3.59 9.92 15.29
C ASN A 58 2.34 10.57 15.87
N VAL A 59 1.76 11.45 15.06
CA VAL A 59 0.71 12.42 15.40
C VAL A 59 -0.51 11.88 16.17
N LEU A 60 -0.81 10.57 16.04
CA LEU A 60 -1.97 9.91 16.64
C LEU A 60 -1.61 8.86 17.69
N HIS A 61 -0.35 8.46 17.82
CA HIS A 61 0.06 7.45 18.80
C HIS A 61 1.20 7.94 19.72
N GLY A 62 1.49 9.24 19.73
CA GLY A 62 2.42 9.87 20.68
C GLY A 62 3.80 9.21 20.61
N ASP A 63 4.20 8.60 21.73
CA ASP A 63 5.51 7.95 21.91
C ASP A 63 5.58 6.52 21.35
N ALA A 64 4.52 6.04 20.71
CA ALA A 64 4.54 4.71 20.09
C ALA A 64 5.52 4.68 18.91
N LEU A 65 6.32 3.61 18.87
CA LEU A 65 7.38 3.41 17.87
C LEU A 65 6.88 3.44 16.42
N ILE A 66 5.67 2.93 16.18
CA ILE A 66 5.06 2.87 14.85
C ILE A 66 3.64 3.43 14.84
N PRO A 67 3.14 3.93 13.70
CA PRO A 67 1.78 4.44 13.58
C PRO A 67 0.78 3.29 13.38
N TYR A 68 0.52 2.51 14.44
CA TYR A 68 -0.31 1.30 14.41
C TYR A 68 -1.62 1.47 13.65
N GLY A 69 -2.37 2.55 13.91
CA GLY A 69 -3.62 2.82 13.20
C GLY A 69 -3.46 2.93 11.68
N LEU A 70 -2.43 3.61 11.19
CA LEU A 70 -2.16 3.74 9.75
C LEU A 70 -1.73 2.41 9.15
N VAL A 71 -0.81 1.71 9.81
CA VAL A 71 -0.31 0.39 9.35
C VAL A 71 -1.44 -0.64 9.32
N SER A 72 -2.29 -0.67 10.35
CA SER A 72 -3.41 -1.62 10.50
C SER A 72 -4.64 -1.30 9.64
N THR A 73 -4.63 -0.20 8.89
CA THR A 73 -5.77 0.19 8.05
C THR A 73 -5.37 0.30 6.58
N VAL A 74 -4.30 1.03 6.26
CA VAL A 74 -3.90 1.29 4.87
C VAL A 74 -3.34 0.04 4.20
N PHE A 75 -2.39 -0.66 4.83
CA PHE A 75 -1.80 -1.86 4.24
C PHE A 75 -2.83 -2.99 4.07
N PRO A 76 -3.64 -3.34 5.10
CA PRO A 76 -4.73 -4.30 4.92
C PRO A 76 -5.74 -3.85 3.88
N PHE A 77 -6.10 -2.57 3.81
CA PHE A 77 -7.03 -2.10 2.78
C PHE A 77 -6.51 -2.37 1.37
N LEU A 78 -5.22 -2.11 1.12
CA LEU A 78 -4.60 -2.39 -0.18
C LEU A 78 -4.47 -3.90 -0.44
N VAL A 79 -4.20 -4.72 0.58
CA VAL A 79 -4.23 -6.19 0.46
C VAL A 79 -5.63 -6.69 0.08
N LEU A 80 -6.66 -6.29 0.83
CA LEU A 80 -8.04 -6.71 0.59
C LEU A 80 -8.52 -6.26 -0.78
N SER A 81 -8.22 -5.01 -1.16
CA SER A 81 -8.56 -4.45 -2.47
C SER A 81 -7.80 -5.18 -3.58
N GLY A 82 -6.52 -5.45 -3.37
CA GLY A 82 -5.69 -6.21 -4.31
C GLY A 82 -6.30 -7.58 -4.58
N VAL A 83 -6.54 -8.38 -3.55
CA VAL A 83 -7.09 -9.74 -3.69
C VAL A 83 -8.51 -9.74 -4.26
N ARG A 84 -9.33 -8.73 -3.93
CA ARG A 84 -10.70 -8.63 -4.42
C ARG A 84 -10.78 -8.27 -5.90
N TYR A 85 -9.92 -7.36 -6.36
CA TYR A 85 -10.04 -6.72 -7.67
C TYR A 85 -8.92 -7.10 -8.64
N SER A 86 -7.88 -7.81 -8.21
CA SER A 86 -6.77 -8.20 -9.09
C SER A 86 -7.29 -8.99 -10.29
N PRO A 87 -6.70 -8.80 -11.49
CA PRO A 87 -7.18 -9.49 -12.68
C PRO A 87 -7.06 -11.00 -12.57
N GLU A 88 -7.94 -11.73 -13.27
CA GLU A 88 -7.91 -13.20 -13.28
C GLU A 88 -6.59 -13.76 -13.79
N LYS A 89 -6.09 -13.23 -14.91
CA LYS A 89 -4.87 -13.71 -15.55
C LYS A 89 -3.64 -13.10 -14.90
N TRP A 90 -2.70 -13.95 -14.51
CA TRP A 90 -1.44 -13.56 -13.85
C TRP A 90 -0.66 -12.47 -14.60
N ILE A 91 -0.64 -12.54 -15.94
CA ILE A 91 0.03 -11.53 -16.79
C ILE A 91 -0.44 -10.09 -16.51
N TRP A 92 -1.70 -9.90 -16.08
CA TRP A 92 -2.26 -8.59 -15.76
C TRP A 92 -2.19 -8.25 -14.27
N LYS A 93 -1.87 -9.22 -13.40
CA LYS A 93 -1.64 -8.95 -11.97
C LYS A 93 -0.38 -8.11 -11.75
N ILE A 94 0.68 -8.35 -12.51
CA ILE A 94 1.91 -7.54 -12.40
C ILE A 94 1.63 -6.06 -12.71
N PRO A 95 1.05 -5.66 -13.86
CA PRO A 95 0.66 -4.27 -14.10
C PRO A 95 -0.28 -3.70 -13.02
N PHE A 96 -1.25 -4.49 -12.56
CA PHE A 96 -2.16 -4.05 -11.49
C PHE A 96 -1.42 -3.75 -10.18
N TYR A 97 -0.57 -4.66 -9.71
CA TYR A 97 0.22 -4.45 -8.50
C TYR A 97 1.28 -3.37 -8.67
N TRP A 98 1.78 -3.16 -9.89
CA TRP A 98 2.70 -2.07 -10.18
C TRP A 98 2.08 -0.71 -9.88
N ALA A 99 0.83 -0.49 -10.31
CA ALA A 99 0.08 0.71 -9.95
C ALA A 99 -0.12 0.84 -8.43
N VAL A 100 -0.49 -0.25 -7.74
CA VAL A 100 -0.69 -0.25 -6.28
C VAL A 100 0.59 0.12 -5.54
N VAL A 101 1.72 -0.49 -5.91
CA VAL A 101 3.04 -0.20 -5.32
C VAL A 101 3.43 1.25 -5.57
N HIS A 102 3.26 1.77 -6.79
CA HIS A 102 3.57 3.17 -7.09
C HIS A 102 2.73 4.16 -6.27
N LEU A 103 1.44 3.88 -6.06
CA LEU A 103 0.59 4.71 -5.20
C LEU A 103 1.05 4.65 -3.73
N GLY A 104 1.44 3.47 -3.26
CA GLY A 104 1.97 3.27 -1.91
C GLY A 104 3.25 4.05 -1.65
N VAL A 105 4.23 3.88 -2.53
CA VAL A 105 5.52 4.56 -2.48
C VAL A 105 5.36 6.06 -2.67
N LEU A 106 4.43 6.53 -3.52
CA LEU A 106 4.06 7.94 -3.59
C LEU A 106 3.57 8.46 -2.23
N GLY A 107 2.75 7.68 -1.53
CA GLY A 107 2.31 7.98 -0.16
C GLY A 107 3.50 8.15 0.80
N GLU A 108 4.47 7.23 0.76
CA GLU A 108 5.69 7.34 1.56
C GLU A 108 6.51 8.60 1.22
N VAL A 109 6.68 8.92 -0.07
CA VAL A 109 7.40 10.13 -0.51
C VAL A 109 6.71 11.39 -0.01
N ILE A 110 5.38 11.46 -0.09
CA ILE A 110 4.59 12.59 0.43
C ILE A 110 4.78 12.71 1.95
N LEU A 111 4.69 11.59 2.69
CA LEU A 111 4.90 11.59 4.14
C LEU A 111 6.33 11.95 4.53
N ARG A 112 7.33 11.57 3.72
CA ARG A 112 8.74 11.96 3.88
C ARG A 112 8.98 13.46 3.73
N GLN A 113 8.16 14.17 2.95
CA GLN A 113 8.23 15.64 2.88
C GLN A 113 7.73 16.31 4.17
N THR A 114 7.27 15.51 5.15
CA THR A 114 6.83 15.98 6.46
C THR A 114 7.74 15.38 7.55
N SER A 115 7.60 15.86 8.79
CA SER A 115 8.27 15.22 9.94
C SER A 115 7.63 13.90 10.37
N PHE A 116 6.66 13.37 9.63
CA PHE A 116 5.98 12.12 9.98
C PHE A 116 6.85 10.89 9.78
N PHE A 117 7.62 10.83 8.70
CA PHE A 117 8.37 9.65 8.27
C PHE A 117 9.75 10.05 7.79
N VAL A 118 10.79 9.39 8.29
CA VAL A 118 12.18 9.70 7.95
C VAL A 118 12.94 8.39 7.71
N PHE A 119 13.62 8.31 6.57
CA PHE A 119 14.51 7.18 6.27
C PHE A 119 15.77 7.21 7.13
N GLY A 120 16.22 6.03 7.55
CA GLY A 120 17.52 5.82 8.15
C GLY A 120 18.63 5.82 7.09
N PRO A 121 19.91 5.73 7.52
CA PRO A 121 21.05 5.80 6.61
C PRO A 121 21.13 4.67 5.58
N GLU A 122 20.73 3.45 5.99
CA GLU A 122 20.87 2.21 5.21
C GLU A 122 19.58 1.80 4.49
N TRP A 123 18.59 2.68 4.43
CA TRP A 123 17.30 2.39 3.80
C TRP A 123 16.90 3.55 2.91
N ASP A 124 16.57 3.25 1.67
CA ASP A 124 16.14 4.23 0.70
C ASP A 124 14.76 3.93 0.10
N LEU A 125 14.40 4.73 -0.90
CA LEU A 125 13.12 4.60 -1.58
C LEU A 125 13.01 3.27 -2.35
N TRP A 126 14.12 2.73 -2.84
CA TRP A 126 14.20 1.48 -3.57
C TRP A 126 14.00 0.27 -2.65
N ASP A 127 14.54 0.32 -1.44
CA ASP A 127 14.31 -0.71 -0.42
C ASP A 127 12.83 -0.78 -0.04
N SER A 128 12.22 0.38 0.22
CA SER A 128 10.76 0.51 0.40
C SER A 128 10.02 -0.06 -0.80
N TYR A 129 10.33 0.37 -2.02
CA TYR A 129 9.65 -0.08 -3.24
C TYR A 129 9.68 -1.60 -3.39
N THR A 130 10.83 -2.22 -3.13
CA THR A 130 11.01 -3.68 -3.17
C THR A 130 10.16 -4.37 -2.09
N LEU A 131 10.16 -3.84 -0.87
CA LEU A 131 9.37 -4.39 0.23
C LEU A 131 7.87 -4.34 -0.07
N TRP A 132 7.37 -3.24 -0.64
CA TRP A 132 5.99 -3.14 -1.10
C TRP A 132 5.65 -4.28 -2.08
N TRP A 133 6.48 -4.49 -3.10
CA TRP A 133 6.29 -5.60 -4.05
C TRP A 133 6.20 -6.96 -3.36
N LEU A 134 7.17 -7.28 -2.50
CA LEU A 134 7.21 -8.57 -1.81
C LEU A 134 5.96 -8.77 -0.94
N PHE A 135 5.56 -7.75 -0.18
CA PHE A 135 4.40 -7.81 0.69
C PHE A 135 3.10 -8.06 -0.09
N TYR A 136 2.82 -7.27 -1.14
CA TYR A 136 1.55 -7.39 -1.87
C TYR A 136 1.49 -8.62 -2.77
N LEU A 137 2.60 -9.07 -3.36
CA LEU A 137 2.62 -10.32 -4.12
C LEU A 137 2.44 -11.53 -3.21
N LEU A 138 3.04 -11.53 -2.02
CA LEU A 138 2.79 -12.58 -1.04
C LEU A 138 1.31 -12.66 -0.67
N PHE A 139 0.68 -11.51 -0.38
CA PHE A 139 -0.74 -11.48 -0.03
C PHE A 139 -1.67 -11.75 -1.22
N GLU A 140 -1.27 -11.47 -2.45
CA GLU A 140 -1.97 -11.96 -3.65
C GLU A 140 -1.97 -13.49 -3.71
N LEU A 141 -0.81 -14.13 -3.49
CA LEU A 141 -0.70 -15.59 -3.51
C LEU A 141 -1.50 -16.24 -2.36
N LEU A 142 -1.45 -15.67 -1.16
CA LEU A 142 -2.21 -16.15 0.00
C LEU A 142 -3.71 -15.89 -0.17
N GLY A 143 -4.09 -14.67 -0.53
CA GLY A 143 -5.46 -14.29 -0.84
C GLY A 143 -6.05 -15.14 -1.95
N GLY A 144 -5.21 -15.48 -2.94
CA GLY A 144 -5.34 -16.51 -3.98
C GLY A 144 -6.02 -17.79 -3.50
N LYS A 145 -5.58 -18.28 -2.33
CA LYS A 145 -6.02 -19.54 -1.72
C LYS A 145 -7.13 -19.36 -0.68
N ILE A 146 -7.14 -18.22 0.02
CA ILE A 146 -8.08 -17.95 1.13
C ILE A 146 -9.46 -17.55 0.61
N VAL A 147 -9.52 -16.71 -0.42
CA VAL A 147 -10.74 -16.09 -0.93
C VAL A 147 -11.14 -16.76 -2.25
N PRO A 148 -12.27 -17.46 -2.38
CA PRO A 148 -12.66 -18.07 -3.64
C PRO A 148 -13.18 -17.04 -4.64
N ASP A 149 -13.15 -17.40 -5.93
CA ASP A 149 -13.46 -16.48 -7.03
C ASP A 149 -14.89 -15.94 -7.01
N ASN A 150 -15.85 -16.68 -6.45
CA ASN A 150 -17.26 -16.26 -6.38
C ASN A 150 -17.50 -15.06 -5.46
N VAL A 151 -16.59 -14.76 -4.53
CA VAL A 151 -16.66 -13.56 -3.66
C VAL A 151 -15.59 -12.51 -4.03
N ARG A 152 -14.82 -12.77 -5.08
CA ARG A 152 -13.96 -11.77 -5.73
C ARG A 152 -14.74 -11.02 -6.80
N ARG A 153 -14.16 -9.92 -7.26
CA ARG A 153 -14.67 -9.14 -8.39
C ARG A 153 -13.50 -8.72 -9.26
N PRO A 154 -12.79 -9.67 -9.90
CA PRO A 154 -11.57 -9.37 -10.63
C PRO A 154 -11.87 -8.41 -11.77
N ILE A 155 -10.95 -7.46 -12.00
CA ILE A 155 -11.03 -6.60 -13.18
C ILE A 155 -10.81 -7.47 -14.43
N ASN A 156 -11.70 -7.35 -15.40
CA ASN A 156 -11.60 -8.11 -16.65
C ASN A 156 -10.26 -7.80 -17.34
N ALA A 157 -9.51 -8.84 -17.68
CA ALA A 157 -8.21 -8.77 -18.36
C ALA A 157 -8.21 -7.89 -19.63
N SER A 158 -9.31 -7.85 -20.37
CA SER A 158 -9.45 -7.00 -21.56
C SER A 158 -9.38 -5.49 -21.25
N SER A 159 -9.66 -5.08 -20.00
CA SER A 159 -9.57 -3.69 -19.55
C SER A 159 -8.14 -3.16 -19.50
N PHE A 160 -7.14 -4.05 -19.46
CA PHE A 160 -5.71 -3.71 -19.47
C PHE A 160 -5.12 -3.64 -20.87
N ARG A 161 -5.92 -3.86 -21.92
CA ARG A 161 -5.45 -3.69 -23.30
C ARG A 161 -5.34 -2.20 -23.66
N TYR A 162 -4.50 -1.90 -24.64
CA TYR A 162 -4.26 -0.54 -25.13
C TYR A 162 -5.57 0.22 -25.42
N GLY A 163 -5.64 1.48 -24.99
CA GLY A 163 -6.82 2.35 -25.17
C GLY A 163 -8.02 2.04 -24.25
N LYS A 164 -7.91 1.05 -23.35
CA LYS A 164 -8.96 0.76 -22.35
C LYS A 164 -8.66 1.46 -21.02
N TRP A 165 -9.69 1.59 -20.19
CA TRP A 165 -9.64 2.41 -18.98
C TRP A 165 -8.54 1.98 -17.98
N ALA A 166 -8.36 0.67 -17.74
CA ALA A 166 -7.38 0.21 -16.75
C ALA A 166 -5.95 0.42 -17.25
N TRP A 167 -5.73 0.28 -18.57
CA TRP A 167 -4.47 0.66 -19.21
C TRP A 167 -4.17 2.15 -19.03
N ILE A 168 -5.14 3.02 -19.27
CA ILE A 168 -4.99 4.48 -19.11
C ILE A 168 -4.68 4.84 -17.65
N VAL A 169 -5.44 4.29 -16.70
CA VAL A 169 -5.22 4.53 -15.26
C VAL A 169 -3.83 4.08 -14.82
N LEU A 170 -3.40 2.89 -15.23
CA LEU A 170 -2.06 2.38 -14.98
C LEU A 170 -0.98 3.36 -15.48
N HIS A 171 -1.10 3.83 -16.72
CA HIS A 171 -0.10 4.73 -17.32
C HIS A 171 -0.07 6.07 -16.61
N ILE A 172 -1.23 6.64 -16.27
CA ILE A 172 -1.29 7.89 -15.51
C ILE A 172 -0.55 7.73 -14.17
N ILE A 173 -0.81 6.65 -13.43
CA ILE A 173 -0.16 6.39 -12.15
C ILE A 173 1.35 6.23 -12.34
N VAL A 174 1.79 5.32 -13.22
CA VAL A 174 3.21 4.98 -13.37
C VAL A 174 4.00 6.16 -13.94
N ILE A 175 3.51 6.82 -14.99
CA ILE A 175 4.21 7.96 -15.61
C ILE A 175 4.30 9.12 -14.61
N SER A 176 3.20 9.48 -13.94
CA SER A 176 3.22 10.61 -13.00
C SER A 176 4.14 10.35 -11.81
N THR A 177 4.11 9.15 -11.24
CA THR A 177 4.96 8.81 -10.09
C THR A 177 6.44 8.69 -10.45
N ILE A 178 6.78 8.12 -11.62
CA ILE A 178 8.17 8.11 -12.12
C ILE A 178 8.66 9.54 -12.39
N PHE A 179 7.83 10.36 -13.04
CA PHE A 179 8.16 11.75 -13.31
C PHE A 179 8.40 12.55 -12.01
N LEU A 180 7.52 12.41 -11.02
CA LEU A 180 7.66 13.06 -9.73
C LEU A 180 8.90 12.57 -8.96
N ALA A 181 9.19 11.27 -9.00
CA ALA A 181 10.42 10.73 -8.42
C ALA A 181 11.66 11.34 -9.10
N GLY A 182 11.66 11.45 -10.43
CA GLY A 182 12.73 12.10 -11.20
C GLY A 182 12.92 13.57 -10.83
N ILE A 183 11.84 14.35 -10.71
CA ILE A 183 11.90 15.75 -10.23
C ILE A 183 12.51 15.83 -8.83
N TYR A 184 12.08 14.94 -7.93
CA TYR A 184 12.54 14.96 -6.55
C TYR A 184 14.04 14.66 -6.43
N VAL A 185 14.51 13.63 -7.15
CA VAL A 185 15.94 13.30 -7.22
C VAL A 185 16.72 14.45 -7.86
N GLY A 186 16.22 15.03 -8.96
CA GLY A 186 16.87 16.17 -9.62
C GLY A 186 17.03 17.39 -8.72
N LYS A 187 16.07 17.69 -7.85
CA LYS A 187 16.14 18.80 -6.88
C LYS A 187 17.06 18.57 -5.68
N THR A 188 17.41 17.32 -5.40
CA THR A 188 18.15 16.96 -4.19
C THR A 188 19.62 16.64 -4.49
N VAL A 189 19.94 16.28 -5.73
CA VAL A 189 21.31 16.00 -6.21
C VAL A 189 22.00 17.24 -6.80
N PHE A 190 21.23 18.23 -7.29
CA PHE A 190 21.71 19.50 -7.84
C PHE A 190 21.18 20.68 -7.02
#